data_AF-A0AAV5XU18-F1
#
_entry.id   AF-A0AAV5XU18-F1
#
_cell.length_a   1.000
_cell.length_b   1.000
_cell.length_c   1.000
_cell.angle_alpha   90.00
_cell.angle_beta   90.00
_cell.angle_gamma   90.00
#
_symmetry.space_group_name_H-M   'P 1'
#
loop_
_entity.id
_entity.type
_entity.pdbx_description
1 polymer ?
#
loop_
_entity_poly.entity_id
_entity_poly.type
_entity_poly.pdbx_seq_one_letter_code
_entity_poly.pdbx_strand_id
1 'polypeptide(L)'
;RLWDADRYDGTNPPDTVTGALFGLSEFTSANFFSDDTMAPRAFVNPELPLPALDRLVPGPIEVYPPTGSRRQYLTKTGDGVPVTHMVAEGLFSRVTPPFVTRHVLDDLVFGDYAAHLLPRAIGYASALIDYFFRGRLEIAPPDRHVYGLTGFQEGNAGAFTRLRFKVRNVSGLGSDPTLPEDVPAGQAGELRAVVRYRTAAGVNLLVRPEADLSAPVVAASAPQTVTLTRDFTELNFDFSNSPIPTNAADIFLTVVYRGPLGLEQDAVAVGGKDLFEPDSIPIVNATDYDCFNGSLAHVSDFTHFPPFDPFLPFDSSNPQPRDVNADGQQDLFGPDDELDGIFTKALSFFAAPTPSESRFDFALPQRTSAQYIRYSVLQDEPFYTVAWRIGRVVDRGNTLTPTFPNLVMSIPFAANINRLILLPDGNVAHQFRTSFTYRGVTATDIVLFLAKPGRFTQCLGASFNASPNLIRIDGTLAAP
;
A
#
# COMPACT_ATOMS: atom_id res chain seq x y z
N ARG A 1 6.73 -34.43 3.11
CA ARG A 1 5.34 -34.82 3.47
C ARG A 1 5.22 -34.68 4.97
N LEU A 2 4.21 -33.97 5.47
CA LEU A 2 4.14 -33.55 6.88
C LEU A 2 3.41 -34.54 7.79
N TRP A 3 2.44 -35.29 7.24
CA TRP A 3 1.60 -36.21 8.01
C TRP A 3 2.16 -37.63 8.05
N ASP A 4 2.56 -38.15 6.89
CA ASP A 4 3.14 -39.46 6.68
C ASP A 4 4.27 -39.31 5.65
N ALA A 5 5.48 -39.67 6.02
CA ALA A 5 6.66 -39.57 5.19
C ALA A 5 7.07 -40.91 4.54
N ASP A 6 6.34 -42.00 4.83
CA ASP A 6 6.65 -43.36 4.38
C ASP A 6 8.09 -43.79 4.73
N ARG A 7 8.55 -43.41 5.92
CA ARG A 7 9.92 -43.67 6.41
C ARG A 7 9.98 -44.65 7.56
N TYR A 8 8.95 -44.74 8.38
CA TYR A 8 8.91 -45.67 9.50
C TYR A 8 8.62 -47.08 9.01
N ASP A 9 9.60 -47.97 9.14
CA ASP A 9 9.53 -49.36 8.71
C ASP A 9 9.38 -50.36 9.87
N GLY A 10 9.17 -49.84 11.08
CA GLY A 10 9.09 -50.64 12.30
C GLY A 10 10.42 -50.91 12.99
N THR A 11 11.54 -50.75 12.29
CA THR A 11 12.90 -51.00 12.82
C THR A 11 13.67 -49.72 13.12
N ASN A 12 13.15 -48.57 12.69
CA ASN A 12 13.79 -47.26 12.80
C ASN A 12 12.94 -46.23 13.58
N PRO A 13 12.55 -46.51 14.84
CA PRO A 13 11.68 -45.61 15.59
C PRO A 13 12.33 -44.22 15.74
N PRO A 14 11.63 -43.13 15.38
CA PRO A 14 12.18 -41.80 15.43
C PRO A 14 12.50 -41.36 16.86
N ASP A 15 13.73 -40.90 17.05
CA ASP A 15 14.23 -40.36 18.31
C ASP A 15 14.25 -38.81 18.30
N THR A 16 14.89 -38.21 19.29
CA THR A 16 15.00 -36.75 19.42
C THR A 16 15.82 -36.11 18.30
N VAL A 17 16.70 -36.87 17.63
CA VAL A 17 17.60 -36.38 16.58
C VAL A 17 16.94 -36.54 15.20
N THR A 18 16.40 -37.72 14.94
CA THR A 18 15.87 -38.15 13.65
C THR A 18 14.38 -37.83 13.49
N GLY A 19 13.67 -37.53 14.58
CA GLY A 19 12.22 -37.39 14.53
C GLY A 19 11.70 -36.25 13.65
N ALA A 20 12.53 -35.28 13.24
CA ALA A 20 12.14 -34.27 12.26
C ALA A 20 12.00 -34.83 10.82
N LEU A 21 12.55 -36.02 10.56
CA LEU A 21 12.52 -36.67 9.25
C LEU A 21 11.23 -37.47 9.01
N PHE A 22 10.45 -37.72 10.05
CA PHE A 22 9.26 -38.57 10.02
C PHE A 22 7.99 -37.71 10.08
N GLY A 23 6.92 -38.19 9.47
CA GLY A 23 5.60 -37.59 9.57
C GLY A 23 5.06 -37.62 11.00
N LEU A 24 4.08 -36.77 11.29
CA LEU A 24 3.49 -36.69 12.63
C LEU A 24 2.84 -38.02 13.06
N SER A 25 2.20 -38.73 12.12
CA SER A 25 1.56 -40.03 12.40
C SER A 25 2.60 -41.10 12.75
N GLU A 26 3.65 -41.22 11.95
CA GLU A 26 4.77 -42.14 12.16
C GLU A 26 5.52 -41.85 13.47
N PHE A 27 5.78 -40.58 13.77
CA PHE A 27 6.43 -40.20 15.02
C PHE A 27 5.61 -40.59 16.24
N THR A 28 4.29 -40.39 16.15
CA THR A 28 3.37 -40.67 17.26
C THR A 28 3.21 -42.17 17.47
N SER A 29 2.93 -42.92 16.40
CA SER A 29 2.68 -44.36 16.45
C SER A 29 3.90 -45.15 16.91
N ALA A 30 5.10 -44.76 16.49
CA ALA A 30 6.34 -45.43 16.88
C ALA A 30 6.75 -45.15 18.34
N ASN A 31 6.26 -44.06 18.95
CA ASN A 31 6.76 -43.59 20.24
C ASN A 31 5.82 -43.72 21.42
N PHE A 32 4.51 -43.65 21.23
CA PHE A 32 3.54 -43.50 22.31
C PHE A 32 2.43 -44.56 22.24
N PHE A 33 1.90 -44.93 23.40
CA PHE A 33 0.73 -45.79 23.45
C PHE A 33 -0.57 -45.00 23.34
N SER A 34 -1.61 -45.69 22.91
CA SER A 34 -3.00 -45.38 23.21
C SER A 34 -3.58 -46.55 24.02
N ASP A 35 -4.78 -46.38 24.57
CA ASP A 35 -5.41 -47.44 25.36
C ASP A 35 -5.54 -48.77 24.59
N ASP A 36 -5.65 -48.71 23.27
CA ASP A 36 -5.81 -49.86 22.38
C ASP A 36 -4.51 -50.34 21.72
N THR A 37 -3.36 -49.67 21.96
CA THR A 37 -2.07 -50.02 21.32
C THR A 37 -1.01 -50.52 22.28
N MET A 38 -1.34 -50.79 23.55
CA MET A 38 -0.43 -51.35 24.55
C MET A 38 -0.04 -52.80 24.24
N ALA A 39 0.94 -52.99 23.35
CA ALA A 39 1.45 -54.30 22.97
C ALA A 39 2.29 -54.94 24.09
N PRO A 40 2.04 -56.21 24.46
CA PRO A 40 2.80 -56.88 25.52
C PRO A 40 4.23 -57.24 25.11
N ARG A 41 4.48 -57.43 23.81
CA ARG A 41 5.80 -57.78 23.28
C ARG A 41 6.08 -57.03 21.98
N ALA A 42 7.31 -56.56 21.82
CA ALA A 42 7.74 -55.89 20.59
C ALA A 42 7.60 -56.82 19.37
N PHE A 43 7.26 -56.23 18.21
CA PHE A 43 7.15 -56.91 16.91
C PHE A 43 6.06 -58.00 16.80
N VAL A 44 5.17 -58.12 17.80
CA VAL A 44 4.01 -59.03 17.70
C VAL A 44 2.97 -58.51 16.72
N ASN A 45 2.74 -57.19 16.72
CA ASN A 45 1.95 -56.53 15.69
C ASN A 45 2.90 -56.04 14.59
N PRO A 46 2.80 -56.56 13.35
CA PRO A 46 3.65 -56.10 12.25
C PRO A 46 3.35 -54.65 11.81
N GLU A 47 2.17 -54.12 12.11
CA GLU A 47 1.77 -52.74 11.76
C GLU A 47 2.19 -51.72 12.82
N LEU A 48 2.19 -52.12 14.10
CA LEU A 48 2.61 -51.30 15.24
C LEU A 48 3.62 -52.08 16.10
N PRO A 49 4.86 -52.29 15.60
CA PRO A 49 5.84 -53.15 16.26
C PRO A 49 6.39 -52.55 17.56
N LEU A 50 6.33 -51.23 17.69
CA LEU A 50 6.77 -50.44 18.84
C LEU A 50 5.76 -49.30 19.08
N PRO A 51 5.67 -48.76 20.31
CA PRO A 51 6.34 -49.23 21.54
C PRO A 51 5.76 -50.55 22.07
N ALA A 52 6.46 -51.21 23.00
CA ALA A 52 6.00 -52.45 23.64
C ALA A 52 6.39 -52.54 25.12
N LEU A 53 5.55 -53.18 25.93
CA LEU A 53 5.71 -53.25 27.39
C LEU A 53 6.97 -54.01 27.83
N ASP A 54 7.37 -55.07 27.11
CA ASP A 54 8.58 -55.86 27.40
C ASP A 54 9.90 -55.11 27.14
N ARG A 55 9.84 -53.93 26.49
CA ARG A 55 10.97 -53.04 26.25
C ARG A 55 11.10 -51.93 27.28
N LEU A 56 10.12 -51.77 28.16
CA LEU A 56 10.15 -50.74 29.18
C LEU A 56 10.90 -51.21 30.43
N VAL A 57 11.51 -50.26 31.13
CA VAL A 57 12.20 -50.51 32.40
C VAL A 57 11.42 -49.93 33.58
N PRO A 58 11.57 -50.47 34.80
CA PRO A 58 11.02 -49.86 36.00
C PRO A 58 11.47 -48.39 36.14
N GLY A 59 10.50 -47.49 36.19
CA GLY A 59 10.68 -46.06 36.38
C GLY A 59 10.39 -45.60 37.82
N PRO A 60 10.10 -44.31 38.03
CA PRO A 60 9.86 -43.76 39.36
C PRO A 60 8.56 -44.31 39.99
N ILE A 61 8.53 -44.35 41.33
CA ILE A 61 7.33 -44.63 42.11
C ILE A 61 6.84 -43.31 42.72
N GLU A 62 5.77 -42.76 42.16
CA GLU A 62 5.27 -41.43 42.50
C GLU A 62 3.85 -41.46 43.04
N VAL A 63 3.47 -40.39 43.74
CA VAL A 63 2.10 -40.19 44.22
C VAL A 63 1.29 -39.59 43.09
N TYR A 64 0.33 -40.33 42.53
CA TYR A 64 -0.55 -39.82 41.48
C TYR A 64 -1.48 -38.74 42.08
N PRO A 65 -1.32 -37.46 41.72
CA PRO A 65 -1.92 -36.34 42.45
C PRO A 65 -3.45 -36.42 42.60
N PRO A 66 -4.23 -36.82 41.58
CA PRO A 66 -5.70 -36.86 41.68
C PRO A 66 -6.24 -37.86 42.72
N THR A 67 -5.48 -38.91 43.05
CA THR A 67 -5.94 -39.98 43.97
C THR A 67 -5.08 -40.15 45.21
N GLY A 68 -3.92 -39.50 45.28
CA GLY A 68 -2.93 -39.69 46.35
C GLY A 68 -2.30 -41.09 46.40
N SER A 69 -2.58 -41.96 45.41
CA SER A 69 -2.08 -43.33 45.38
C SER A 69 -0.64 -43.40 44.87
N ARG A 70 0.22 -44.20 45.51
CA ARG A 70 1.57 -44.47 45.01
C ARG A 70 1.54 -45.46 43.86
N ARG A 71 1.99 -45.06 42.67
CA ARG A 71 2.04 -45.88 41.47
C ARG A 71 3.47 -46.05 40.98
N GLN A 72 3.76 -47.21 40.43
CA GLN A 72 5.00 -47.45 39.71
C GLN A 72 4.77 -47.13 38.24
N TYR A 73 5.65 -46.32 37.67
CA TYR A 73 5.65 -46.02 36.24
C TYR A 73 6.70 -46.88 35.56
N LEU A 74 6.44 -47.26 34.32
CA LEU A 74 7.45 -47.83 33.43
C LEU A 74 7.99 -46.72 32.53
N THR A 75 9.30 -46.73 32.32
CA THR A 75 10.05 -45.74 31.56
C THR A 75 10.52 -46.33 30.24
N LYS A 76 10.44 -45.52 29.19
CA LYS A 76 11.04 -45.82 27.89
C LYS A 76 12.40 -45.14 27.81
N THR A 77 13.47 -45.93 27.69
CA THR A 77 14.86 -45.43 27.59
C THR A 77 15.51 -45.66 26.23
N GLY A 78 14.84 -46.39 25.33
CA GLY A 78 15.31 -46.74 23.99
C GLY A 78 14.15 -46.87 23.01
N ASP A 79 14.43 -47.30 21.78
CA ASP A 79 13.44 -47.50 20.73
C ASP A 79 12.63 -46.23 20.38
N GLY A 80 13.31 -45.09 20.25
CA GLY A 80 12.74 -43.78 19.89
C GLY A 80 13.00 -42.72 20.95
N VAL A 81 12.05 -41.81 21.17
CA VAL A 81 12.21 -40.77 22.21
C VAL A 81 12.13 -41.35 23.63
N PRO A 82 12.95 -40.85 24.56
CA PRO A 82 12.86 -41.25 25.96
C PRO A 82 11.61 -40.65 26.61
N VAL A 83 10.90 -41.44 27.41
CA VAL A 83 9.65 -41.03 28.09
C VAL A 83 9.69 -41.56 29.52
N THR A 84 9.64 -40.66 30.51
CA THR A 84 9.78 -41.02 31.94
C THR A 84 8.57 -41.80 32.41
N HIS A 85 7.37 -41.28 32.15
CA HIS A 85 6.09 -41.89 32.44
C HIS A 85 5.51 -42.50 31.16
N MET A 86 5.98 -43.68 30.76
CA MET A 86 5.49 -44.32 29.54
C MET A 86 4.13 -45.00 29.76
N VAL A 87 3.97 -45.72 30.87
CA VAL A 87 2.70 -46.30 31.35
C VAL A 87 2.74 -46.37 32.86
N ALA A 88 1.57 -46.36 33.52
CA ALA A 88 1.46 -46.60 34.95
C ALA A 88 0.97 -48.03 35.22
N GLU A 89 1.44 -48.64 36.31
CA GLU A 89 0.80 -49.83 36.84
C GLU A 89 -0.62 -49.52 37.37
N GLY A 90 -1.61 -50.30 36.95
CA GLY A 90 -2.97 -50.19 37.45
C GLY A 90 -3.08 -50.51 38.94
N LEU A 91 -4.13 -49.99 39.59
CA LEU A 91 -4.33 -50.06 41.04
C LEU A 91 -4.25 -51.48 41.63
N PHE A 92 -4.61 -52.50 40.85
CA PHE A 92 -4.62 -53.89 41.27
C PHE A 92 -3.32 -54.65 40.98
N SER A 93 -2.31 -54.03 40.33
CA SER A 93 -1.05 -54.68 39.93
C SER A 93 -0.36 -55.42 41.07
N ARG A 94 -0.48 -54.89 42.30
CA ARG A 94 0.18 -55.41 43.50
C ARG A 94 -0.56 -56.55 44.20
N VAL A 95 -1.83 -56.78 43.85
CA VAL A 95 -2.70 -57.77 44.51
C VAL A 95 -3.22 -58.83 43.54
N THR A 96 -3.05 -58.63 42.24
CA THR A 96 -3.35 -59.63 41.22
C THR A 96 -2.11 -60.42 40.80
N PRO A 97 -2.25 -61.69 40.39
CA PRO A 97 -1.13 -62.47 39.88
C PRO A 97 -0.41 -61.76 38.71
N PRO A 98 0.89 -62.02 38.48
CA PRO A 98 1.72 -61.30 37.48
C PRO A 98 1.17 -61.31 36.04
N PHE A 99 0.28 -62.27 35.72
CA PHE A 99 -0.38 -62.41 34.42
C PHE A 99 -1.67 -61.58 34.27
N VAL A 100 -2.04 -60.77 35.27
CA VAL A 100 -3.25 -59.93 35.29
C VAL A 100 -2.91 -58.44 35.48
N THR A 101 -1.62 -58.08 35.57
CA THR A 101 -1.17 -56.69 35.70
C THR A 101 -1.68 -55.86 34.52
N ARG A 102 -2.61 -54.94 34.79
CA ARG A 102 -3.15 -54.03 33.79
C ARG A 102 -2.42 -52.70 33.86
N HIS A 103 -1.78 -52.29 32.77
CA HIS A 103 -1.20 -50.95 32.64
C HIS A 103 -2.29 -49.94 32.28
N VAL A 104 -2.11 -48.70 32.70
CA VAL A 104 -3.04 -47.61 32.43
C VAL A 104 -2.26 -46.36 32.00
N LEU A 105 -2.90 -45.54 31.16
CA LEU A 105 -2.41 -44.21 30.81
C LEU A 105 -3.14 -43.21 31.71
N ASP A 106 -2.38 -42.39 32.45
CA ASP A 106 -2.92 -41.36 33.35
C ASP A 106 -2.36 -39.96 33.00
N ASP A 107 -2.76 -38.95 33.76
CA ASP A 107 -2.40 -37.55 33.43
C ASP A 107 -0.89 -37.29 33.43
N LEU A 108 -0.09 -38.05 34.20
CA LEU A 108 1.37 -37.90 34.18
C LEU A 108 1.96 -38.53 32.92
N VAL A 109 1.42 -39.67 32.49
CA VAL A 109 1.77 -40.31 31.20
C VAL A 109 1.41 -39.39 30.04
N PHE A 110 0.18 -38.89 30.00
CA PHE A 110 -0.25 -37.95 28.96
C PHE A 110 0.52 -36.61 29.02
N GLY A 111 0.95 -36.18 30.20
CA GLY A 111 1.82 -35.03 30.38
C GLY A 111 3.17 -35.19 29.68
N ASP A 112 3.84 -36.33 29.88
CA ASP A 112 5.09 -36.65 29.19
C ASP A 112 4.89 -36.78 27.68
N TYR A 113 3.80 -37.41 27.23
CA TYR A 113 3.47 -37.53 25.81
C TYR A 113 3.26 -36.14 25.18
N ALA A 114 2.47 -35.29 25.86
CA ALA A 114 2.19 -33.94 25.42
C ALA A 114 3.45 -33.07 25.31
N ALA A 115 4.44 -33.26 26.20
CA ALA A 115 5.72 -32.57 26.13
C ALA A 115 6.47 -32.81 24.80
N HIS A 116 6.26 -33.98 24.17
CA HIS A 116 6.82 -34.28 22.85
C HIS A 116 5.88 -33.96 21.69
N LEU A 117 4.57 -34.21 21.85
CA LEU A 117 3.59 -34.10 20.78
C LEU A 117 3.12 -32.66 20.54
N LEU A 118 2.93 -31.85 21.58
CA LEU A 118 2.43 -30.48 21.42
C LEU A 118 3.38 -29.58 20.61
N PRO A 119 4.71 -29.54 20.89
CA PRO A 119 5.63 -28.75 20.06
C PRO A 119 5.60 -29.15 18.59
N ARG A 120 5.45 -30.44 18.29
CA ARG A 120 5.36 -30.96 16.91
C ARG A 120 4.04 -30.62 16.25
N ALA A 121 2.93 -30.73 16.96
CA ALA A 121 1.62 -30.32 16.46
C ALA A 121 1.59 -28.82 16.13
N ILE A 122 2.20 -27.98 16.97
CA ILE A 122 2.36 -26.55 16.72
C ILE A 122 3.21 -26.32 15.47
N GLY A 123 4.37 -26.98 15.35
CA GLY A 123 5.24 -26.86 14.18
C GLY A 123 4.58 -27.33 12.87
N TYR A 124 3.74 -28.38 12.94
CA TYR A 124 2.93 -28.82 11.81
C TYR A 124 1.90 -27.77 11.41
N ALA A 125 1.14 -27.25 12.38
CA ALA A 125 0.10 -26.27 12.13
C ALA A 125 0.68 -24.97 11.55
N SER A 126 1.84 -24.51 12.04
CA SER A 126 2.52 -23.36 11.48
C SER A 126 3.00 -23.62 10.05
N ALA A 127 3.64 -24.77 9.79
CA ALA A 127 4.12 -25.12 8.45
C ALA A 127 2.98 -25.24 7.42
N LEU A 128 1.79 -25.72 7.85
CA LEU A 128 0.61 -25.78 6.98
C LEU A 128 0.14 -24.38 6.59
N ILE A 129 0.05 -23.47 7.56
CA ILE A 129 -0.34 -22.07 7.32
C ILE A 129 0.70 -21.38 6.40
N ASP A 130 1.99 -21.55 6.69
CA ASP A 130 3.06 -20.99 5.88
C ASP A 130 3.01 -21.51 4.43
N TYR A 131 2.70 -22.79 4.24
CA TYR A 131 2.55 -23.38 2.91
C TYR A 131 1.36 -22.81 2.15
N PHE A 132 0.19 -22.67 2.80
CA PHE A 132 -1.00 -22.11 2.14
C PHE A 132 -0.84 -20.63 1.75
N PHE A 133 -0.10 -19.85 2.55
CA PHE A 133 0.13 -18.42 2.30
C PHE A 133 1.55 -18.13 1.78
N ARG A 134 2.23 -19.14 1.21
CA ARG A 134 3.59 -18.98 0.67
C ARG A 134 3.64 -18.10 -0.57
N GLY A 135 2.53 -18.02 -1.31
CA GLY A 135 2.44 -17.20 -2.51
C GLY A 135 2.57 -15.71 -2.16
N ARG A 136 3.54 -15.03 -2.75
CA ARG A 136 3.82 -13.62 -2.52
C ARG A 136 3.76 -12.83 -3.82
N LEU A 137 3.10 -11.67 -3.75
CA LEU A 137 3.05 -10.69 -4.82
C LEU A 137 3.72 -9.40 -4.36
N GLU A 138 4.31 -8.69 -5.31
CA GLU A 138 4.82 -7.35 -5.11
C GLU A 138 4.05 -6.36 -5.98
N ILE A 139 3.77 -5.18 -5.41
CA ILE A 139 3.04 -4.09 -6.05
C ILE A 139 3.97 -2.91 -6.25
N ALA A 140 4.09 -2.44 -7.49
CA ALA A 140 4.85 -1.24 -7.84
C ALA A 140 3.95 -0.17 -8.47
N PRO A 141 4.33 1.12 -8.39
CA PRO A 141 3.60 2.18 -9.05
C PRO A 141 3.56 2.00 -10.57
N PRO A 142 2.55 2.56 -11.26
CA PRO A 142 2.63 2.76 -12.70
C PRO A 142 3.77 3.75 -13.04
N ASP A 143 4.22 3.82 -14.30
CA ASP A 143 5.33 4.74 -14.68
C ASP A 143 5.04 6.21 -14.34
N ARG A 144 3.76 6.56 -14.26
CA ARG A 144 3.28 7.90 -13.87
C ARG A 144 3.10 8.11 -12.37
N HIS A 145 3.35 7.11 -11.53
CA HIS A 145 3.23 7.14 -10.05
C HIS A 145 1.80 7.40 -9.51
N VAL A 146 0.82 7.59 -10.39
CA VAL A 146 -0.60 7.75 -10.05
C VAL A 146 -1.39 6.46 -10.29
N TYR A 147 -1.82 5.86 -9.19
CA TYR A 147 -2.66 4.66 -9.13
C TYR A 147 -4.08 4.94 -9.62
N GLY A 148 -4.69 6.03 -9.17
CA GLY A 148 -6.09 6.37 -9.45
C GLY A 148 -6.25 7.84 -9.82
N LEU A 149 -7.17 8.13 -10.73
CA LEU A 149 -7.54 9.47 -11.15
C LEU A 149 -9.06 9.61 -11.16
N THR A 150 -9.57 10.74 -10.70
CA THR A 150 -10.99 11.09 -10.86
C THR A 150 -11.19 12.60 -10.86
N GLY A 151 -12.30 13.06 -11.42
CA GLY A 151 -12.68 14.47 -11.37
C GLY A 151 -13.06 14.82 -9.95
N PHE A 152 -12.68 16.01 -9.48
CA PHE A 152 -13.08 16.45 -8.14
C PHE A 152 -14.61 16.61 -8.09
N GLN A 153 -15.23 16.36 -6.94
CA GLN A 153 -16.62 16.72 -6.69
C GLN A 153 -16.69 17.52 -5.40
N GLU A 154 -17.56 18.53 -5.37
CA GLU A 154 -17.70 19.40 -4.19
C GLU A 154 -17.97 18.59 -2.92
N GLY A 155 -17.39 19.03 -1.81
CA GLY A 155 -17.43 18.28 -0.55
C GLY A 155 -16.59 17.00 -0.54
N ASN A 156 -15.68 16.81 -1.51
CA ASN A 156 -14.87 15.59 -1.67
C ASN A 156 -15.72 14.33 -1.93
N ALA A 157 -16.84 14.49 -2.65
CA ALA A 157 -17.80 13.41 -2.89
C ALA A 157 -17.44 12.49 -4.08
N GLY A 158 -16.27 12.67 -4.70
CA GLY A 158 -15.84 11.89 -5.87
C GLY A 158 -15.44 10.47 -5.50
N ALA A 159 -15.22 9.63 -6.52
CA ALA A 159 -14.74 8.27 -6.34
C ALA A 159 -13.82 7.82 -7.48
N PHE A 160 -12.88 6.93 -7.14
CA PHE A 160 -12.06 6.18 -8.09
C PHE A 160 -12.77 4.89 -8.47
N THR A 161 -12.97 4.69 -9.77
CA THR A 161 -13.55 3.44 -10.32
C THR A 161 -12.53 2.58 -11.04
N ARG A 162 -11.30 3.07 -11.21
CA ARG A 162 -10.20 2.34 -11.84
C ARG A 162 -8.90 2.63 -11.12
N LEU A 163 -8.14 1.58 -10.83
CA LEU A 163 -6.76 1.68 -10.34
C LEU A 163 -5.82 0.98 -11.30
N ARG A 164 -4.67 1.59 -11.55
CA ARG A 164 -3.62 1.07 -12.41
C ARG A 164 -2.31 0.97 -11.65
N PHE A 165 -1.71 -0.21 -11.65
CA PHE A 165 -0.43 -0.45 -11.01
C PHE A 165 0.20 -1.74 -11.51
N LYS A 166 1.46 -1.95 -11.15
CA LYS A 166 2.23 -3.10 -11.59
C LYS A 166 2.22 -4.19 -10.53
N VAL A 167 2.11 -5.44 -10.98
CA VAL A 167 2.17 -6.63 -10.12
C VAL A 167 3.23 -7.59 -10.66
N ARG A 168 3.98 -8.23 -9.75
CA ARG A 168 4.85 -9.37 -10.08
C ARG A 168 4.77 -10.47 -9.02
N ASN A 169 5.08 -11.69 -9.43
CA ASN A 169 5.30 -12.83 -8.53
C ASN A 169 6.66 -12.69 -7.83
N VAL A 170 6.67 -12.84 -6.51
CA VAL A 170 7.90 -12.96 -5.71
C VAL A 170 7.88 -14.21 -4.81
N SER A 171 7.02 -15.18 -5.12
CA SER A 171 6.91 -16.45 -4.38
C SER A 171 8.21 -17.23 -4.42
N GLY A 172 8.63 -17.75 -3.26
CA GLY A 172 9.79 -18.64 -3.11
C GLY A 172 9.36 -20.10 -2.95
N LEU A 173 10.24 -21.03 -3.30
CA LEU A 173 10.00 -22.46 -3.19
C LEU A 173 10.36 -22.95 -1.79
N GLY A 174 9.37 -23.44 -1.05
CA GLY A 174 9.56 -23.94 0.31
C GLY A 174 9.99 -22.82 1.27
N SER A 175 11.03 -23.07 2.06
CA SER A 175 11.59 -22.07 3.00
C SER A 175 12.73 -21.24 2.40
N ASP A 176 13.12 -21.48 1.14
CA ASP A 176 14.21 -20.76 0.48
C ASP A 176 13.64 -19.68 -0.45
N PRO A 177 13.72 -18.39 -0.07
CA PRO A 177 13.18 -17.30 -0.88
C PRO A 177 14.00 -17.05 -2.16
N THR A 178 15.17 -17.67 -2.32
CA THR A 178 16.03 -17.51 -3.51
C THR A 178 15.64 -18.44 -4.65
N LEU A 179 14.92 -19.53 -4.36
CA LEU A 179 14.43 -20.45 -5.36
C LEU A 179 13.02 -20.02 -5.81
N PRO A 180 12.81 -19.68 -7.09
CA PRO A 180 11.52 -19.19 -7.56
C PRO A 180 10.47 -20.31 -7.62
N GLU A 181 9.27 -20.06 -7.09
CA GLU A 181 8.05 -20.81 -7.40
C GLU A 181 7.19 -20.04 -8.41
N ASP A 182 7.09 -20.54 -9.64
CA ASP A 182 6.46 -19.85 -10.77
C ASP A 182 5.12 -20.46 -11.19
N VAL A 183 4.32 -19.67 -11.91
CA VAL A 183 3.15 -20.19 -12.62
C VAL A 183 3.62 -21.04 -13.80
N PRO A 184 3.14 -22.29 -13.97
CA PRO A 184 3.53 -23.12 -15.10
C PRO A 184 3.22 -22.43 -16.45
N ALA A 185 4.10 -22.63 -17.44
CA ALA A 185 3.97 -21.99 -18.75
C ALA A 185 2.61 -22.27 -19.40
N GLY A 186 1.97 -21.22 -19.92
CA GLY A 186 0.66 -21.31 -20.57
C GLY A 186 -0.53 -21.39 -19.61
N GLN A 187 -0.30 -21.31 -18.28
CA GLN A 187 -1.36 -21.26 -17.30
C GLN A 187 -1.64 -19.82 -16.83
N ALA A 188 -2.87 -19.60 -16.38
CA ALA A 188 -3.32 -18.32 -15.85
C ALA A 188 -4.22 -18.56 -14.64
N GLY A 189 -4.29 -17.57 -13.76
CA GLY A 189 -5.20 -17.58 -12.61
C GLY A 189 -6.04 -16.33 -12.56
N GLU A 190 -6.89 -16.24 -11.54
CA GLU A 190 -7.68 -15.07 -11.25
C GLU A 190 -6.91 -14.13 -10.33
N LEU A 191 -6.87 -12.84 -10.68
CA LEU A 191 -6.30 -11.78 -9.87
C LEU A 191 -7.41 -10.80 -9.48
N ARG A 192 -7.40 -10.35 -8.23
CA ARG A 192 -8.27 -9.28 -7.72
C ARG A 192 -7.50 -8.31 -6.86
N ALA A 193 -7.81 -7.03 -6.99
CA ALA A 193 -7.42 -6.00 -6.03
C ALA A 193 -8.56 -5.74 -5.04
N VAL A 194 -8.19 -5.61 -3.77
CA VAL A 194 -9.04 -5.23 -2.65
C VAL A 194 -8.41 -4.01 -1.98
N VAL A 195 -9.17 -2.94 -1.84
CA VAL A 195 -8.74 -1.73 -1.15
C VAL A 195 -9.50 -1.64 0.16
N ARG A 196 -8.77 -1.69 1.27
CA ARG A 196 -9.30 -1.40 2.60
C ARG A 196 -9.08 0.08 2.90
N TYR A 197 -10.09 0.76 3.40
CA TYR A 197 -10.01 2.19 3.74
C TYR A 197 -10.99 2.53 4.86
N ARG A 198 -10.90 3.74 5.40
CA ARG A 198 -11.85 4.32 6.36
C ARG A 198 -12.42 5.63 5.84
N THR A 199 -13.53 6.06 6.43
CA THR A 199 -14.26 7.29 6.05
C THR A 199 -14.68 8.07 7.28
N ALA A 200 -15.04 9.35 7.11
CA ALA A 200 -15.66 10.16 8.14
C ALA A 200 -17.02 10.69 7.65
N ALA A 201 -18.10 10.28 8.30
CA ALA A 201 -19.46 10.60 7.86
C ALA A 201 -19.74 12.10 7.98
N GLY A 202 -20.14 12.74 6.87
CA GLY A 202 -20.46 14.17 6.83
C GLY A 202 -19.26 15.10 7.00
N VAL A 203 -18.03 14.57 7.00
CA VAL A 203 -16.80 15.35 7.16
C VAL A 203 -15.93 15.20 5.93
N ASN A 204 -15.48 16.32 5.38
CA ASN A 204 -14.51 16.33 4.29
C ASN A 204 -13.09 16.18 4.86
N LEU A 205 -12.47 15.02 4.65
CA LEU A 205 -11.15 14.66 5.16
C LEU A 205 -10.01 15.47 4.52
N LEU A 206 -10.23 16.13 3.37
CA LEU A 206 -9.26 17.11 2.84
C LEU A 206 -9.21 18.38 3.70
N VAL A 207 -10.32 18.70 4.39
CA VAL A 207 -10.45 19.90 5.22
C VAL A 207 -10.23 19.59 6.70
N ARG A 208 -10.64 18.39 7.13
CA ARG A 208 -10.65 17.92 8.52
C ARG A 208 -10.04 16.50 8.60
N PRO A 209 -8.75 16.33 8.28
CA PRO A 209 -8.10 15.02 8.26
C PRO A 209 -8.01 14.36 9.65
N GLU A 210 -8.15 15.16 10.72
CA GLU A 210 -8.14 14.70 12.12
C GLU A 210 -9.48 14.10 12.60
N ALA A 211 -10.48 14.03 11.73
CA ALA A 211 -11.80 13.54 12.10
C ALA A 211 -11.79 12.08 12.52
N ASP A 212 -12.70 11.72 13.44
CA ASP A 212 -12.89 10.33 13.84
C ASP A 212 -13.27 9.46 12.64
N LEU A 213 -12.48 8.41 12.42
CA LEU A 213 -12.64 7.50 11.29
C LEU A 213 -13.59 6.35 11.63
N SER A 214 -14.32 5.90 10.63
CA SER A 214 -15.18 4.72 10.69
C SER A 214 -14.38 3.42 10.86
N ALA A 215 -15.09 2.32 11.13
CA ALA A 215 -14.50 0.99 11.01
C ALA A 215 -14.02 0.74 9.56
N PRO A 216 -12.96 -0.07 9.35
CA PRO A 216 -12.47 -0.34 8.00
C PRO A 216 -13.56 -0.90 7.08
N VAL A 217 -13.67 -0.29 5.89
CA VAL A 217 -14.52 -0.72 4.78
C VAL A 217 -13.63 -1.28 3.68
N VAL A 218 -14.17 -2.13 2.82
CA VAL A 218 -13.46 -2.72 1.68
C VAL A 218 -14.15 -2.40 0.37
N ALA A 219 -13.34 -2.13 -0.65
CA ALA A 219 -13.75 -2.13 -2.04
C ALA A 219 -13.02 -3.23 -2.79
N ALA A 220 -13.72 -3.95 -3.67
CA ALA A 220 -13.13 -5.03 -4.46
C ALA A 220 -13.31 -4.77 -5.95
N SER A 221 -12.24 -5.02 -6.70
CA SER A 221 -12.29 -4.97 -8.15
C SER A 221 -12.98 -6.19 -8.76
N ALA A 222 -13.40 -6.05 -10.01
CA ALA A 222 -13.76 -7.18 -10.86
C ALA A 222 -12.57 -8.14 -11.02
N PRO A 223 -12.81 -9.46 -11.12
CA PRO A 223 -11.75 -10.43 -11.38
C PRO A 223 -11.14 -10.21 -12.76
N GLN A 224 -9.83 -10.43 -12.86
CA GLN A 224 -9.12 -10.47 -14.14
C GLN A 224 -8.28 -11.74 -14.25
N THR A 225 -8.26 -12.35 -15.43
CA THR A 225 -7.41 -13.51 -15.71
C THR A 225 -6.02 -13.04 -16.12
N VAL A 226 -4.99 -13.48 -15.40
CA VAL A 226 -3.60 -13.05 -15.61
C VAL A 226 -2.66 -14.24 -15.58
N THR A 227 -1.71 -14.27 -16.52
CA THR A 227 -0.49 -15.08 -16.40
C THR A 227 0.49 -14.29 -15.55
N LEU A 228 0.62 -14.69 -14.28
CA LEU A 228 1.47 -14.02 -13.32
C LEU A 228 2.94 -14.36 -13.60
N THR A 229 3.79 -13.34 -13.74
CA THR A 229 5.21 -13.49 -14.09
C THR A 229 6.12 -12.84 -13.04
N ARG A 230 7.43 -13.03 -13.18
CA ARG A 230 8.46 -12.37 -12.36
C ARG A 230 8.70 -10.91 -12.72
N ASP A 231 8.27 -10.52 -13.92
CA ASP A 231 8.38 -9.14 -14.39
C ASP A 231 7.16 -8.35 -13.98
N PHE A 232 7.36 -7.06 -13.71
CA PHE A 232 6.26 -6.16 -13.41
C PHE A 232 5.34 -6.02 -14.62
N THR A 233 4.09 -6.43 -14.45
CA THR A 233 3.03 -6.25 -15.45
C THR A 233 2.07 -5.17 -14.95
N GLU A 234 1.89 -4.10 -15.73
CA GLU A 234 0.89 -3.07 -15.43
C GLU A 234 -0.51 -3.57 -15.75
N LEU A 235 -1.41 -3.51 -14.76
CA LEU A 235 -2.78 -3.99 -14.85
C LEU A 235 -3.75 -2.87 -14.51
N ASN A 236 -4.96 -2.93 -15.08
CA ASN A 236 -6.04 -1.99 -14.83
C ASN A 236 -7.19 -2.71 -14.12
N PHE A 237 -7.39 -2.37 -12.84
CA PHE A 237 -8.39 -2.98 -11.98
C PHE A 237 -9.67 -2.15 -11.99
N ASP A 238 -10.80 -2.80 -12.33
CA ASP A 238 -12.11 -2.16 -12.40
C ASP A 238 -12.86 -2.24 -11.07
N PHE A 239 -13.06 -1.09 -10.44
CA PHE A 239 -13.83 -0.88 -9.21
C PHE A 239 -15.20 -0.24 -9.49
N SER A 240 -15.71 -0.25 -10.73
CA SER A 240 -16.99 0.41 -11.06
C SER A 240 -18.18 -0.10 -10.25
N ASN A 241 -18.19 -1.38 -9.86
CA ASN A 241 -19.22 -1.97 -8.99
C ASN A 241 -18.96 -1.76 -7.49
N SER A 242 -17.77 -1.27 -7.13
CA SER A 242 -17.38 -1.00 -5.74
C SER A 242 -16.40 0.18 -5.68
N PRO A 243 -16.84 1.41 -6.01
CA PRO A 243 -15.94 2.55 -6.13
C PRO A 243 -15.26 2.90 -4.81
N ILE A 244 -14.04 3.46 -4.89
CA ILE A 244 -13.27 3.91 -3.73
C ILE A 244 -13.49 5.42 -3.58
N PRO A 245 -14.01 5.93 -2.46
CA PRO A 245 -14.28 7.36 -2.32
C PRO A 245 -12.97 8.16 -2.28
N THR A 246 -13.01 9.37 -2.84
CA THR A 246 -11.96 10.40 -2.67
C THR A 246 -11.89 10.91 -1.22
N ASN A 247 -12.98 10.74 -0.46
CA ASN A 247 -13.02 11.00 0.98
C ASN A 247 -12.69 9.75 1.80
N ALA A 248 -11.50 9.20 1.57
CA ALA A 248 -10.99 8.01 2.24
C ALA A 248 -9.69 8.31 2.99
N ALA A 249 -9.48 7.61 4.10
CA ALA A 249 -8.25 7.59 4.88
C ALA A 249 -7.78 6.13 5.12
N ASP A 250 -6.54 5.94 5.58
CA ASP A 250 -5.95 4.62 5.87
C ASP A 250 -6.07 3.64 4.69
N ILE A 251 -5.66 4.07 3.49
CA ILE A 251 -5.84 3.30 2.25
C ILE A 251 -4.79 2.20 2.13
N PHE A 252 -5.22 0.95 2.30
CA PHE A 252 -4.38 -0.22 2.12
C PHE A 252 -4.84 -1.07 0.93
N LEU A 253 -4.00 -1.13 -0.11
CA LEU A 253 -4.22 -1.94 -1.30
C LEU A 253 -3.69 -3.37 -1.06
N THR A 254 -4.51 -4.38 -1.36
CA THR A 254 -4.13 -5.79 -1.37
C THR A 254 -4.46 -6.40 -2.72
N VAL A 255 -3.56 -7.20 -3.27
CA VAL A 255 -3.78 -7.98 -4.47
C VAL A 255 -3.78 -9.45 -4.09
N VAL A 256 -4.77 -10.18 -4.58
CA VAL A 256 -4.93 -11.62 -4.35
C VAL A 256 -4.96 -12.31 -5.70
N TYR A 257 -4.05 -13.26 -5.89
CA TYR A 257 -4.04 -14.22 -6.98
C TYR A 257 -4.56 -15.56 -6.48
N ARG A 258 -5.40 -16.22 -7.28
CA ARG A 258 -5.83 -17.59 -7.08
C ARG A 258 -5.66 -18.37 -8.37
N GLY A 259 -4.89 -19.45 -8.34
CA GLY A 259 -4.64 -20.28 -9.51
C GLY A 259 -3.34 -21.07 -9.41
N PRO A 260 -2.79 -21.51 -10.56
CA PRO A 260 -1.63 -22.37 -10.53
C PRO A 260 -0.35 -21.69 -10.02
N LEU A 261 0.37 -22.34 -9.12
CA LEU A 261 1.67 -21.91 -8.60
C LEU A 261 2.52 -23.14 -8.27
N GLY A 262 3.68 -23.27 -8.90
CA GLY A 262 4.52 -24.46 -8.79
C GLY A 262 3.76 -25.72 -9.24
N LEU A 263 3.58 -26.66 -8.32
CA LEU A 263 2.85 -27.91 -8.56
C LEU A 263 1.37 -27.85 -8.16
N GLU A 264 0.93 -26.76 -7.54
CA GLU A 264 -0.43 -26.59 -7.04
C GLU A 264 -1.30 -25.86 -8.07
N GLN A 265 -2.53 -26.34 -8.29
CA GLN A 265 -3.44 -25.77 -9.29
C GLN A 265 -4.34 -24.64 -8.75
N ASP A 266 -4.51 -24.57 -7.42
CA ASP A 266 -5.41 -23.63 -6.75
C ASP A 266 -4.71 -22.91 -5.58
N ALA A 267 -3.47 -22.52 -5.81
CA ALA A 267 -2.67 -21.78 -4.84
C ALA A 267 -3.17 -20.34 -4.70
N VAL A 268 -2.86 -19.73 -3.56
CA VAL A 268 -3.14 -18.32 -3.29
C VAL A 268 -1.83 -17.56 -3.15
N ALA A 269 -1.71 -16.43 -3.84
CA ALA A 269 -0.61 -15.48 -3.64
C ALA A 269 -1.14 -14.10 -3.29
N VAL A 270 -0.50 -13.43 -2.35
CA VAL A 270 -0.95 -12.13 -1.83
C VAL A 270 0.18 -11.11 -1.77
N GLY A 271 -0.17 -9.85 -2.04
CA GLY A 271 0.72 -8.70 -1.88
C GLY A 271 -0.07 -7.51 -1.33
N GLY A 272 0.56 -6.73 -0.47
CA GLY A 272 -0.05 -5.57 0.17
C GLY A 272 0.80 -4.32 -0.04
N LYS A 273 0.15 -3.16 -0.13
CA LYS A 273 0.80 -1.86 -0.23
C LYS A 273 -0.06 -0.79 0.43
N ASP A 274 0.58 -0.01 1.30
CA ASP A 274 -0.02 1.20 1.87
C ASP A 274 0.07 2.33 0.84
N LEU A 275 -1.03 3.07 0.66
CA LEU A 275 -1.12 4.19 -0.27
C LEU A 275 -1.43 5.47 0.51
N PHE A 276 -0.99 6.62 0.00
CA PHE A 276 -1.37 7.89 0.59
C PHE A 276 -2.85 8.17 0.41
N GLU A 277 -3.39 9.02 1.29
CA GLU A 277 -4.75 9.53 1.17
C GLU A 277 -4.97 10.23 -0.19
N PRO A 278 -6.20 10.24 -0.71
CA PRO A 278 -6.50 10.89 -1.96
C PRO A 278 -6.15 12.37 -1.88
N ASP A 279 -5.34 12.83 -2.83
CA ASP A 279 -4.95 14.22 -2.96
C ASP A 279 -5.84 14.91 -3.99
N SER A 280 -6.11 16.20 -3.80
CA SER A 280 -6.79 17.04 -4.78
C SER A 280 -5.83 18.08 -5.33
N ILE A 281 -5.66 18.09 -6.65
CA ILE A 281 -4.75 19.00 -7.35
C ILE A 281 -5.58 20.15 -7.95
N PRO A 282 -5.54 21.36 -7.35
CA PRO A 282 -6.17 22.53 -7.93
C PRO A 282 -5.26 23.16 -9.00
N ILE A 283 -5.85 23.62 -10.10
CA ILE A 283 -5.19 24.40 -11.14
C ILE A 283 -6.02 25.66 -11.35
N VAL A 284 -5.40 26.83 -11.21
CA VAL A 284 -6.08 28.13 -11.21
C VAL A 284 -5.41 29.10 -12.19
N ASN A 285 -6.20 29.89 -12.92
CA ASN A 285 -5.68 31.08 -13.59
C ASN A 285 -5.79 32.28 -12.63
N ALA A 286 -4.64 32.76 -12.15
CA ALA A 286 -4.52 33.87 -11.20
C ALA A 286 -3.70 35.06 -11.75
N THR A 287 -3.56 35.15 -13.08
CA THR A 287 -2.67 36.15 -13.72
C THR A 287 -3.23 37.58 -13.76
N ASP A 288 -4.45 37.77 -13.26
CA ASP A 288 -5.15 39.05 -13.16
C ASP A 288 -4.57 40.03 -12.14
N TYR A 289 -3.67 39.56 -11.29
CA TYR A 289 -2.97 40.38 -10.33
C TYR A 289 -1.47 40.35 -10.61
N ASP A 290 -0.84 41.50 -10.40
CA ASP A 290 0.62 41.66 -10.45
C ASP A 290 1.06 42.56 -9.30
N CYS A 291 2.36 42.60 -9.03
CA CYS A 291 2.92 43.37 -7.93
C CYS A 291 4.13 44.18 -8.40
N PHE A 292 4.16 45.45 -8.01
CA PHE A 292 5.32 46.32 -8.18
C PHE A 292 5.62 47.09 -6.89
N ASN A 293 6.89 47.13 -6.48
CA ASN A 293 7.36 47.80 -5.26
C ASN A 293 6.53 47.50 -3.99
N GLY A 294 6.10 46.24 -3.83
CA GLY A 294 5.32 45.82 -2.67
C GLY A 294 3.88 46.34 -2.67
N SER A 295 3.33 46.73 -3.82
CA SER A 295 1.92 47.10 -4.00
C SER A 295 1.25 46.15 -4.99
N LEU A 296 0.13 45.55 -4.59
CA LEU A 296 -0.67 44.67 -5.44
C LEU A 296 -1.56 45.48 -6.38
N ALA A 297 -1.55 45.12 -7.67
CA ALA A 297 -2.35 45.73 -8.72
C ALA A 297 -3.26 44.69 -9.39
N HIS A 298 -4.54 45.02 -9.60
CA HIS A 298 -5.47 44.20 -10.38
C HIS A 298 -5.30 44.53 -11.88
N VAL A 299 -4.29 43.92 -12.50
CA VAL A 299 -3.83 44.24 -13.86
C VAL A 299 -4.81 43.85 -14.97
N SER A 300 -5.87 43.11 -14.67
CA SER A 300 -6.97 42.84 -15.61
C SER A 300 -8.03 43.95 -15.65
N ASP A 301 -7.97 44.94 -14.76
CA ASP A 301 -8.76 46.18 -14.90
C ASP A 301 -8.13 47.05 -15.99
N PHE A 302 -8.51 46.81 -17.25
CA PHE A 302 -8.02 47.56 -18.40
C PHE A 302 -8.45 49.04 -18.42
N THR A 303 -9.36 49.46 -17.54
CA THR A 303 -9.70 50.87 -17.40
C THR A 303 -8.63 51.61 -16.60
N HIS A 304 -8.06 50.93 -15.60
CA HIS A 304 -7.00 51.47 -14.76
C HIS A 304 -5.60 51.16 -15.32
N PHE A 305 -5.42 49.98 -15.91
CA PHE A 305 -4.18 49.52 -16.53
C PHE A 305 -4.39 49.13 -18.01
N PRO A 306 -4.58 50.09 -18.93
CA PRO A 306 -4.61 49.78 -20.36
C PRO A 306 -3.28 49.14 -20.85
N PRO A 307 -3.27 48.49 -22.03
CA PRO A 307 -2.06 47.86 -22.56
C PRO A 307 -0.92 48.87 -22.79
N PHE A 308 0.30 48.44 -22.47
CA PHE A 308 1.54 49.19 -22.69
C PHE A 308 1.98 49.11 -24.16
N ASP A 309 2.41 50.22 -24.75
CA ASP A 309 3.02 50.23 -26.08
C ASP A 309 4.56 50.35 -25.96
N PRO A 310 5.33 49.29 -26.30
CA PRO A 310 6.78 49.29 -26.17
C PRO A 310 7.50 50.18 -27.19
N PHE A 311 6.80 50.69 -28.20
CA PHE A 311 7.37 51.54 -29.25
C PHE A 311 7.13 53.02 -29.01
N LEU A 312 6.29 53.40 -28.06
CA LEU A 312 6.11 54.80 -27.71
C LEU A 312 7.34 55.32 -26.93
N PRO A 313 7.84 56.52 -27.26
CA PRO A 313 8.94 57.12 -26.52
C PRO A 313 8.51 57.41 -25.07
N PHE A 314 9.46 57.25 -24.14
CA PHE A 314 9.26 57.59 -22.73
C PHE A 314 8.90 59.07 -22.56
N ASP A 315 7.86 59.33 -21.78
CA ASP A 315 7.42 60.66 -21.37
C ASP A 315 7.18 60.69 -19.86
N SER A 316 8.08 61.35 -19.12
CA SER A 316 7.97 61.50 -17.67
C SER A 316 6.80 62.37 -17.22
N SER A 317 6.23 63.18 -18.12
CA SER A 317 5.05 64.00 -17.85
C SER A 317 3.74 63.27 -18.09
N ASN A 318 3.78 62.15 -18.82
CA ASN A 318 2.64 61.29 -19.10
C ASN A 318 3.10 59.81 -19.21
N PRO A 319 3.40 59.17 -18.08
CA PRO A 319 3.90 57.80 -18.07
C PRO A 319 2.91 56.82 -18.69
N GLN A 320 3.43 55.79 -19.34
CA GLN A 320 2.60 54.74 -19.93
C GLN A 320 1.83 53.99 -18.82
N PRO A 321 0.63 53.46 -19.08
CA PRO A 321 -0.28 52.98 -18.02
C PRO A 321 0.25 51.84 -17.13
N ARG A 322 1.29 51.13 -17.57
CA ARG A 322 1.89 49.98 -16.86
C ARG A 322 3.38 50.20 -16.56
N ASP A 323 3.87 51.42 -16.75
CA ASP A 323 5.16 51.95 -16.32
C ASP A 323 4.89 52.81 -15.09
N VAL A 324 4.70 52.17 -13.94
CA VAL A 324 4.16 52.82 -12.74
C VAL A 324 5.22 53.66 -12.01
N ASN A 325 6.50 53.42 -12.26
CA ASN A 325 7.60 54.24 -11.76
C ASN A 325 8.04 55.33 -12.75
N ALA A 326 7.47 55.35 -13.97
CA ALA A 326 7.83 56.27 -15.03
C ALA A 326 9.32 56.21 -15.38
N ASP A 327 9.89 55.02 -15.58
CA ASP A 327 11.29 54.83 -16.00
C ASP A 327 11.45 54.50 -17.49
N GLY A 328 10.33 54.43 -18.23
CA GLY A 328 10.28 54.08 -19.64
C GLY A 328 10.23 52.58 -19.90
N GLN A 329 10.00 51.76 -18.89
CA GLN A 329 9.84 50.32 -19.02
C GLN A 329 8.52 49.84 -18.44
N GLN A 330 8.06 48.70 -18.94
CA GLN A 330 6.90 48.03 -18.38
C GLN A 330 7.25 47.45 -17.00
N ASP A 331 6.53 47.91 -15.98
CA ASP A 331 6.62 47.42 -14.60
C ASP A 331 5.58 46.34 -14.30
N LEU A 332 4.36 46.52 -14.85
CA LEU A 332 3.22 45.63 -14.65
C LEU A 332 2.90 44.84 -15.93
N PHE A 333 2.82 43.53 -15.81
CA PHE A 333 2.39 42.63 -16.86
C PHE A 333 0.87 42.56 -16.98
N GLY A 334 0.37 42.11 -18.12
CA GLY A 334 -1.06 41.86 -18.28
C GLY A 334 -1.48 40.50 -17.77
N PRO A 335 -2.80 40.27 -17.71
CA PRO A 335 -3.33 38.93 -17.54
C PRO A 335 -2.99 38.07 -18.76
N ASP A 336 -2.71 36.80 -18.50
CA ASP A 336 -2.40 35.79 -19.51
C ASP A 336 -3.67 34.98 -19.83
N ASP A 337 -3.99 34.89 -21.11
CA ASP A 337 -5.01 33.98 -21.62
C ASP A 337 -4.34 32.67 -22.06
N GLU A 338 -4.72 31.57 -21.42
CA GLU A 338 -4.26 30.22 -21.75
C GLU A 338 -5.21 29.59 -22.76
N LEU A 339 -4.72 29.42 -23.97
CA LEU A 339 -5.49 28.98 -25.13
C LEU A 339 -4.95 27.63 -25.64
N ASP A 340 -5.85 26.90 -26.29
CA ASP A 340 -5.58 25.73 -27.13
C ASP A 340 -4.93 24.52 -26.40
N GLY A 341 -5.59 23.36 -26.42
CA GLY A 341 -4.95 22.06 -26.09
C GLY A 341 -4.20 22.01 -24.75
N ILE A 342 -4.92 22.29 -23.66
CA ILE A 342 -4.36 22.40 -22.32
C ILE A 342 -4.38 21.02 -21.62
N PHE A 343 -3.20 20.47 -21.31
CA PHE A 343 -3.06 19.09 -20.81
C PHE A 343 -2.17 19.02 -19.57
N THR A 344 -2.60 18.28 -18.55
CA THR A 344 -1.78 17.99 -17.37
C THR A 344 -1.35 16.54 -17.33
N LYS A 345 -0.24 16.29 -16.64
CA LYS A 345 0.30 14.97 -16.39
C LYS A 345 1.04 14.92 -15.05
N ALA A 346 0.70 13.95 -14.21
CA ALA A 346 1.50 13.60 -13.06
C ALA A 346 2.65 12.66 -13.48
N LEU A 347 3.83 12.89 -12.91
CA LEU A 347 5.05 12.17 -13.24
C LEU A 347 6.04 12.17 -12.08
N SER A 348 6.97 11.20 -12.07
CA SER A 348 8.12 11.29 -11.15
C SER A 348 9.01 12.47 -11.54
N PHE A 349 9.72 13.00 -10.54
CA PHE A 349 10.61 14.14 -10.73
C PHE A 349 11.68 13.94 -11.84
N PHE A 350 12.06 12.69 -12.14
CA PHE A 350 13.21 12.32 -12.97
C PHE A 350 12.85 11.78 -14.37
N ALA A 351 11.96 12.46 -15.10
CA ALA A 351 11.70 12.29 -16.55
C ALA A 351 10.65 11.25 -16.96
N ALA A 352 9.37 11.58 -16.76
CA ALA A 352 8.28 11.02 -17.57
C ALA A 352 8.00 11.91 -18.80
N PRO A 353 7.27 11.42 -19.83
CA PRO A 353 7.06 12.18 -21.06
C PRO A 353 6.27 13.46 -20.79
N THR A 354 6.56 14.50 -21.57
CA THR A 354 5.81 15.77 -21.52
C THR A 354 4.33 15.55 -21.86
N PRO A 355 3.42 16.29 -21.21
CA PRO A 355 2.00 16.19 -21.49
C PRO A 355 1.69 16.52 -22.95
N SER A 356 0.85 15.72 -23.58
CA SER A 356 0.35 15.91 -24.94
C SER A 356 -1.08 15.39 -25.07
N GLU A 357 -1.75 15.67 -26.18
CA GLU A 357 -3.10 15.14 -26.45
C GLU A 357 -3.16 13.61 -26.44
N SER A 358 -2.09 12.94 -26.87
CA SER A 358 -1.97 11.48 -26.77
C SER A 358 -1.48 10.99 -25.40
N ARG A 359 -1.03 11.88 -24.51
CA ARG A 359 -0.35 11.57 -23.24
C ARG A 359 -0.66 12.62 -22.18
N PHE A 360 -1.88 12.59 -21.65
CA PHE A 360 -2.33 13.44 -20.56
C PHE A 360 -3.04 12.60 -19.49
N ASP A 361 -3.15 13.13 -18.28
CA ASP A 361 -4.01 12.56 -17.23
C ASP A 361 -5.32 13.35 -17.15
N PHE A 362 -5.26 14.67 -17.36
CA PHE A 362 -6.43 15.55 -17.37
C PHE A 362 -6.29 16.62 -18.46
N ALA A 363 -7.37 16.86 -19.21
CA ALA A 363 -7.48 17.92 -20.20
C ALA A 363 -8.34 19.06 -19.62
N LEU A 364 -7.88 20.28 -19.83
CA LEU A 364 -8.48 21.46 -19.24
C LEU A 364 -9.14 22.29 -20.35
N PRO A 365 -10.38 22.78 -20.15
CA PRO A 365 -10.92 23.81 -21.02
C PRO A 365 -10.11 25.10 -20.88
N GLN A 366 -10.26 25.99 -21.85
CA GLN A 366 -9.81 27.36 -21.75
C GLN A 366 -10.41 28.02 -20.50
N ARG A 367 -9.60 28.81 -19.81
CA ARG A 367 -9.98 29.52 -18.58
C ARG A 367 -9.86 31.01 -18.73
N THR A 368 -10.76 31.72 -18.08
CA THR A 368 -10.59 33.13 -17.73
C THR A 368 -10.05 33.27 -16.31
N SER A 369 -9.74 34.50 -15.92
CA SER A 369 -9.47 34.87 -14.53
C SER A 369 -10.40 34.23 -13.50
N ALA A 370 -9.85 33.98 -12.32
CA ALA A 370 -10.56 33.50 -11.14
C ALA A 370 -11.30 32.16 -11.38
N GLN A 371 -10.95 31.44 -12.45
CA GLN A 371 -11.43 30.09 -12.66
C GLN A 371 -10.40 29.09 -12.17
N TYR A 372 -10.90 28.07 -11.46
CA TYR A 372 -10.10 26.94 -11.04
C TYR A 372 -10.72 25.63 -11.48
N ILE A 373 -9.87 24.62 -11.56
CA ILE A 373 -10.20 23.25 -11.89
C ILE A 373 -9.56 22.38 -10.82
N ARG A 374 -10.18 21.26 -10.51
CA ARG A 374 -9.62 20.31 -9.56
C ARG A 374 -9.86 18.88 -10.03
N TYR A 375 -8.86 18.05 -9.85
CA TYR A 375 -8.98 16.60 -9.98
C TYR A 375 -8.32 15.93 -8.79
N SER A 376 -8.70 14.69 -8.53
CA SER A 376 -8.19 13.92 -7.41
C SER A 376 -7.29 12.79 -7.91
N VAL A 377 -6.21 12.56 -7.19
CA VAL A 377 -5.21 11.53 -7.47
C VAL A 377 -5.05 10.60 -6.28
N LEU A 378 -4.76 9.33 -6.56
CA LEU A 378 -4.29 8.36 -5.59
C LEU A 378 -2.89 7.92 -5.99
N GLN A 379 -1.92 7.99 -5.07
CA GLN A 379 -0.51 7.72 -5.33
C GLN A 379 0.21 7.16 -4.10
N ASP A 380 1.47 6.80 -4.25
CA ASP A 380 2.32 6.21 -3.21
C ASP A 380 3.68 6.93 -3.04
N GLU A 381 3.93 8.01 -3.79
CA GLU A 381 5.14 8.80 -3.64
C GLU A 381 4.89 10.14 -2.97
N PRO A 382 5.72 10.52 -1.98
CA PRO A 382 5.59 11.82 -1.34
C PRO A 382 6.01 12.93 -2.31
N PHE A 383 6.89 12.66 -3.27
CA PHE A 383 7.38 13.66 -4.22
C PHE A 383 6.92 13.31 -5.63
N TYR A 384 6.17 14.20 -6.28
CA TYR A 384 5.73 14.01 -7.65
C TYR A 384 5.71 15.34 -8.37
N THR A 385 5.76 15.32 -9.70
CA THR A 385 5.66 16.51 -10.52
C THR A 385 4.33 16.50 -11.25
N VAL A 386 3.63 17.64 -11.28
CA VAL A 386 2.59 17.87 -12.28
C VAL A 386 3.18 18.72 -13.38
N ALA A 387 3.21 18.19 -14.60
CA ALA A 387 3.50 18.98 -15.78
C ALA A 387 2.21 19.43 -16.43
N TRP A 388 2.28 20.57 -17.09
CA TRP A 388 1.17 21.21 -17.72
C TRP A 388 1.62 21.82 -19.05
N ARG A 389 1.04 21.36 -20.15
CA ARG A 389 1.22 21.92 -21.48
C ARG A 389 0.06 22.87 -21.81
N ILE A 390 0.41 24.02 -22.34
CA ILE A 390 -0.50 25.04 -22.86
C ILE A 390 -0.15 25.24 -24.33
N GLY A 391 -1.14 25.12 -25.23
CA GLY A 391 -0.90 25.25 -26.67
C GLY A 391 -0.47 26.66 -27.06
N ARG A 392 -1.05 27.68 -26.42
CA ARG A 392 -0.70 29.09 -26.64
C ARG A 392 -1.06 29.95 -25.43
N VAL A 393 -0.16 30.84 -25.02
CA VAL A 393 -0.42 31.88 -24.02
C VAL A 393 -0.42 33.25 -24.70
N VAL A 394 -1.36 34.14 -24.34
CA VAL A 394 -1.42 35.52 -24.83
C VAL A 394 -1.37 36.49 -23.66
N ASP A 395 -0.33 37.32 -23.58
CA ASP A 395 -0.23 38.39 -22.57
C ASP A 395 -0.96 39.64 -23.08
N ARG A 396 -1.99 40.08 -22.35
CA ARG A 396 -2.81 41.25 -22.72
C ARG A 396 -2.28 42.59 -22.20
N GLY A 397 -1.10 42.61 -21.60
CA GLY A 397 -0.47 43.79 -20.99
C GLY A 397 0.24 44.69 -22.00
N ASN A 398 0.32 44.27 -23.26
CA ASN A 398 1.02 44.96 -24.32
C ASN A 398 0.12 45.15 -25.55
N THR A 399 0.20 46.29 -26.24
CA THR A 399 -0.59 46.58 -27.46
C THR A 399 -0.33 45.59 -28.59
N LEU A 400 0.85 44.96 -28.62
CA LEU A 400 1.22 43.91 -29.59
C LEU A 400 0.66 42.53 -29.23
N THR A 401 0.15 42.34 -28.01
CA THR A 401 -0.40 41.06 -27.51
C THR A 401 0.51 39.86 -27.77
N PRO A 402 1.74 39.84 -27.23
CA PRO A 402 2.72 38.80 -27.53
C PRO A 402 2.16 37.41 -27.19
N THR A 403 2.45 36.45 -28.08
CA THR A 403 1.94 35.09 -27.97
C THR A 403 3.07 34.10 -27.78
N PHE A 404 2.93 33.18 -26.82
CA PHE A 404 3.90 32.13 -26.53
C PHE A 404 3.31 30.76 -26.89
N PRO A 405 3.73 30.15 -28.00
CA PRO A 405 3.23 28.83 -28.40
C PRO A 405 3.90 27.70 -27.61
N ASN A 406 3.14 26.63 -27.35
CA ASN A 406 3.59 25.38 -26.74
C ASN A 406 4.36 25.55 -25.42
N LEU A 407 3.83 26.36 -24.51
CA LEU A 407 4.40 26.49 -23.18
C LEU A 407 4.23 25.20 -22.39
N VAL A 408 5.30 24.70 -21.78
CA VAL A 408 5.27 23.57 -20.84
C VAL A 408 5.80 24.04 -19.51
N MET A 409 4.99 23.85 -18.48
CA MET A 409 5.29 24.18 -17.10
C MET A 409 5.39 22.88 -16.32
N SER A 410 6.31 22.79 -15.37
CA SER A 410 6.49 21.60 -14.54
C SER A 410 6.65 22.00 -13.10
N ILE A 411 5.97 21.27 -12.24
CA ILE A 411 5.64 21.70 -10.89
C ILE A 411 5.95 20.55 -9.93
N PRO A 412 7.10 20.57 -9.25
CA PRO A 412 7.48 19.52 -8.32
C PRO A 412 6.80 19.73 -6.96
N PHE A 413 5.88 18.84 -6.63
CA PHE A 413 5.31 18.73 -5.29
C PHE A 413 6.36 18.10 -4.36
N ALA A 414 6.96 18.93 -3.51
CA ALA A 414 7.97 18.52 -2.54
C ALA A 414 7.42 17.67 -1.38
N ALA A 415 6.10 17.67 -1.23
CA ALA A 415 5.27 16.73 -0.49
C ALA A 415 3.89 17.35 -0.40
N ASN A 416 2.83 16.57 -0.63
CA ASN A 416 1.59 16.91 0.03
C ASN A 416 1.78 16.56 1.50
N ILE A 417 2.36 17.49 2.25
CA ILE A 417 2.45 17.38 3.70
C ILE A 417 1.03 17.60 4.20
N ASN A 418 0.17 16.60 4.04
CA ASN A 418 -1.14 16.56 4.68
C ASN A 418 -0.94 16.18 6.16
N ARG A 419 -0.10 16.93 6.88
CA ARG A 419 0.29 16.65 8.26
C ARG A 419 -0.20 17.72 9.20
N LEU A 420 -0.71 17.24 10.32
CA LEU A 420 -1.04 18.06 11.46
C LEU A 420 0.26 18.55 12.12
N ILE A 421 0.34 19.84 12.36
CA ILE A 421 1.37 20.49 13.18
C ILE A 421 0.70 21.07 14.42
N LEU A 422 1.42 21.07 15.53
CA LEU A 422 1.02 21.82 16.72
C LEU A 422 1.58 23.24 16.58
N LEU A 423 0.70 24.22 16.53
CA LEU A 423 1.08 25.63 16.58
C LEU A 423 1.57 26.00 17.99
N PRO A 424 2.37 27.07 18.15
CA PRO A 424 2.87 27.51 19.46
C PRO A 424 1.78 27.83 20.50
N ASP A 425 0.55 28.08 20.05
CA ASP A 425 -0.63 28.32 20.89
C ASP A 425 -1.36 27.03 21.31
N GLY A 426 -0.85 25.86 20.92
CA GLY A 426 -1.43 24.55 21.21
C GLY A 426 -2.53 24.12 20.24
N ASN A 427 -2.89 24.94 19.25
CA ASN A 427 -3.85 24.55 18.23
C ASN A 427 -3.21 23.58 17.23
N VAL A 428 -3.99 22.58 16.82
CA VAL A 428 -3.61 21.72 15.71
C VAL A 428 -3.92 22.47 14.41
N ALA A 429 -2.90 22.66 13.57
CA ALA A 429 -3.05 23.27 12.26
C ALA A 429 -2.54 22.33 11.18
N HIS A 430 -3.07 22.53 9.98
CA HIS A 430 -2.67 21.75 8.84
C HIS A 430 -1.50 22.41 8.11
N GLN A 431 -0.37 21.71 7.96
CA GLN A 431 0.81 22.29 7.29
C GLN A 431 0.78 22.05 5.79
N PHE A 432 0.05 22.89 5.07
CA PHE A 432 0.24 22.98 3.61
C PHE A 432 1.54 23.75 3.30
N ARG A 433 2.49 23.13 2.60
CA ARG A 433 3.63 23.87 2.02
C ARG A 433 3.25 24.34 0.61
N THR A 434 3.01 25.64 0.48
CA THR A 434 2.88 26.34 -0.80
C THR A 434 4.26 26.59 -1.40
N SER A 435 4.39 26.57 -2.72
CA SER A 435 5.70 26.26 -3.25
C SER A 435 6.36 27.28 -4.17
N PHE A 436 5.70 28.39 -4.53
CA PHE A 436 6.39 29.64 -4.93
C PHE A 436 5.45 30.87 -5.01
N THR A 437 6.01 32.04 -5.33
CA THR A 437 5.29 33.31 -5.56
C THR A 437 5.45 33.71 -7.03
N TYR A 438 4.35 33.80 -7.78
CA TYR A 438 4.33 34.30 -9.16
C TYR A 438 3.94 35.77 -9.15
N ARG A 439 4.79 36.66 -9.70
CA ARG A 439 4.46 38.11 -9.80
C ARG A 439 4.03 38.74 -8.47
N GLY A 440 4.64 38.30 -7.35
CA GLY A 440 4.30 38.78 -5.99
C GLY A 440 3.02 38.19 -5.38
N VAL A 441 2.30 37.34 -6.12
CA VAL A 441 1.10 36.62 -5.66
C VAL A 441 1.48 35.18 -5.31
N THR A 442 1.08 34.73 -4.12
CA THR A 442 1.33 33.35 -3.71
C THR A 442 0.41 32.41 -4.47
N ALA A 443 0.99 31.49 -5.24
CA ALA A 443 0.27 30.44 -5.93
C ALA A 443 0.76 29.08 -5.44
N THR A 444 -0.12 28.09 -5.45
CA THR A 444 0.27 26.68 -5.29
C THR A 444 1.00 26.21 -6.55
N ASP A 445 2.32 26.38 -6.50
CA ASP A 445 3.40 25.67 -7.20
C ASP A 445 3.44 25.74 -8.75
N ILE A 446 4.55 26.27 -9.32
CA ILE A 446 5.01 26.30 -10.73
C ILE A 446 6.54 26.54 -10.70
N VAL A 447 7.34 25.90 -11.56
CA VAL A 447 8.76 26.28 -11.77
C VAL A 447 8.92 27.06 -13.08
N LEU A 448 9.21 28.36 -12.97
CA LEU A 448 9.61 29.25 -14.07
C LEU A 448 11.04 29.75 -13.81
N PHE A 449 11.98 29.33 -14.66
CA PHE A 449 13.33 29.91 -14.69
C PHE A 449 13.30 31.20 -15.51
N LEU A 450 12.98 32.32 -14.87
CA LEU A 450 13.29 33.63 -15.44
C LEU A 450 14.73 33.99 -15.03
N ALA A 451 15.62 34.03 -16.02
CA ALA A 451 16.97 34.56 -15.86
C ALA A 451 16.84 35.97 -15.26
N LYS A 452 17.21 36.15 -13.99
CA LYS A 452 17.12 37.44 -13.28
C LYS A 452 17.61 38.59 -14.17
N PRO A 453 16.74 39.48 -14.72
CA PRO A 453 17.16 40.85 -14.85
C PRO A 453 17.16 41.43 -13.43
N GLY A 454 18.15 42.25 -13.08
CA GLY A 454 18.24 42.92 -11.77
C GLY A 454 17.13 43.97 -11.51
N ARG A 455 15.94 43.80 -12.10
CA ARG A 455 14.81 44.74 -12.16
C ARG A 455 13.54 44.20 -11.49
N PHE A 456 13.52 42.93 -11.08
CA PHE A 456 12.40 42.33 -10.33
C PHE A 456 12.70 42.29 -8.84
N THR A 457 12.12 43.22 -8.07
CA THR A 457 12.08 43.09 -6.61
C THR A 457 10.85 42.26 -6.25
N GLN A 458 11.06 41.00 -5.83
CA GLN A 458 9.95 40.14 -5.41
C GLN A 458 9.27 40.74 -4.17
N CYS A 459 7.93 40.72 -4.13
CA CYS A 459 7.11 41.14 -2.99
C CYS A 459 7.18 40.11 -1.84
N LEU A 460 8.39 39.83 -1.34
CA LEU A 460 8.65 38.78 -0.34
C LEU A 460 8.33 39.21 1.09
N GLY A 461 8.29 40.52 1.36
CA GLY A 461 8.09 41.04 2.72
C GLY A 461 6.67 40.91 3.24
N ALA A 462 5.68 40.82 2.34
CA ALA A 462 4.26 40.66 2.64
C ALA A 462 3.56 40.04 1.43
N SER A 463 3.51 38.73 1.35
CA SER A 463 2.71 38.04 0.34
C SER A 463 1.25 38.49 0.43
N PHE A 464 0.67 38.89 -0.70
CA PHE A 464 -0.73 39.32 -0.74
C PHE A 464 -1.64 38.10 -0.87
N ASN A 465 -2.68 38.03 -0.03
CA ASN A 465 -3.78 37.11 -0.23
C ASN A 465 -4.92 37.84 -0.93
N ALA A 466 -5.02 37.70 -2.24
CA ALA A 466 -6.19 38.12 -2.99
C ALA A 466 -7.19 36.96 -2.99
N SER A 467 -8.41 37.18 -2.51
CA SER A 467 -9.49 36.19 -2.56
C SER A 467 -10.50 36.61 -3.62
N PRO A 468 -10.22 36.42 -4.93
CA PRO A 468 -11.26 36.53 -5.93
C PRO A 468 -12.32 35.45 -5.65
N ASN A 469 -13.57 35.73 -6.03
CA ASN A 469 -14.60 34.69 -6.04
C ASN A 469 -14.19 33.63 -7.08
N LEU A 470 -13.60 32.54 -6.61
CA LEU A 470 -13.14 31.48 -7.49
C LEU A 470 -14.32 30.68 -8.04
N ILE A 471 -14.40 30.58 -9.36
CA ILE A 471 -15.42 29.82 -10.07
C ILE A 471 -14.81 28.49 -10.49
N ARG A 472 -15.40 27.38 -10.04
CA ARG A 472 -15.01 26.06 -10.51
C ARG A 472 -15.47 25.87 -11.95
N ILE A 473 -14.60 25.35 -12.79
CA ILE A 473 -14.98 24.75 -14.06
C ILE A 473 -14.48 23.30 -14.14
N ASP A 474 -15.11 22.50 -14.99
CA ASP A 474 -14.79 21.09 -15.14
C ASP A 474 -13.88 20.84 -16.35
N GLY A 475 -12.98 19.87 -16.23
CA GLY A 475 -12.23 19.34 -17.36
C GLY A 475 -12.54 17.88 -17.62
N THR A 476 -11.72 17.25 -18.47
CA THR A 476 -11.95 15.88 -18.94
C THR A 476 -10.79 14.99 -18.51
N LEU A 477 -11.09 13.90 -17.81
CA LEU A 477 -10.09 12.86 -17.53
C LEU A 477 -9.65 12.19 -18.83
N ALA A 478 -8.37 11.86 -18.93
CA ALA A 478 -7.90 10.99 -19.99
C ALA A 478 -8.67 9.66 -19.95
N ALA A 479 -9.07 9.18 -21.12
CA ALA A 479 -9.59 7.83 -21.23
C ALA A 479 -8.51 6.84 -20.75
N PRO A 480 -8.90 5.77 -20.05
CA PRO A 480 -7.95 4.76 -19.56
C PRO A 480 -7.17 4.09 -20.70
#